data_AF-A0A2V9BIV0-F1
#
_entry.id   AF-A0A2V9BIV0-F1
#
_cell.length_a   1.000
_cell.length_b   1.000
_cell.length_c   1.000
_cell.angle_alpha   90.00
_cell.angle_beta   90.00
_cell.angle_gamma   90.00
#
_symmetry.space_group_name_H-M   'P 1'
#
loop_
_entity.id
_entity.type
_entity.pdbx_description
1 polymer ?
#
loop_
_entity_poly.entity_id
_entity_poly.type
_entity_poly.pdbx_seq_one_letter_code
_entity_poly.pdbx_strand_id
1 'polypeptide(L)' 'MARGWDSKDVESQVASRENMAAPGKAQKAQDQLEKDRERANIELSRKHILNDLETATHPNHKKTLEAALAHLDQKLEQLK' A
#
# COMPACT_ATOMS: atom_id res chain seq x y z
N MET A 1 -4.88 19.21 14.58
CA MET A 1 -3.76 18.55 13.87
C MET A 1 -4.25 17.19 13.37
N ALA A 2 -5.23 17.20 12.48
CA ALA A 2 -5.65 15.99 11.78
C ALA A 2 -4.58 15.75 10.71
N ARG A 3 -3.77 14.70 10.90
CA ARG A 3 -2.69 14.33 9.99
C ARG A 3 -3.32 13.71 8.73
N GLY A 4 -3.91 14.57 7.91
CA GLY A 4 -4.29 14.29 6.53
C GLY A 4 -3.07 14.49 5.65
N TRP A 5 -2.29 13.42 5.49
CA TRP A 5 -1.15 13.32 4.58
C TRP A 5 -0.88 11.82 4.49
N ASP A 6 -1.36 11.10 3.48
CA ASP A 6 -0.47 10.68 2.38
C ASP A 6 -1.24 10.08 1.19
N SER A 7 -2.44 10.58 0.87
CA SER A 7 -3.20 10.09 -0.31
C SER A 7 -3.14 11.04 -1.51
N LYS A 8 -2.31 12.08 -1.47
CA LYS A 8 -2.29 13.14 -2.51
C LYS A 8 -1.17 13.02 -3.55
N ASP A 9 -0.30 12.01 -3.45
CA ASP A 9 0.81 11.83 -4.41
C ASP A 9 0.57 10.75 -5.48
N VAL A 10 -0.52 9.98 -5.41
CA VAL A 10 -0.74 8.81 -6.30
C VAL A 10 -1.65 9.09 -7.51
N GLU A 11 -2.19 10.30 -7.67
CA GLU A 11 -2.96 10.68 -8.88
C GLU A 11 -2.11 11.34 -9.98
N SER A 12 -0.87 11.75 -9.69
CA SER A 12 -0.10 12.61 -10.61
C SER A 12 0.64 11.86 -11.74
N GLN A 13 0.85 10.54 -11.63
CA GLN A 13 1.61 9.79 -12.64
C GLN A 13 0.78 9.14 -13.75
N VAL A 14 -0.55 9.09 -13.63
CA VAL A 14 -1.40 8.35 -14.57
C VAL A 14 -1.82 9.20 -15.78
N ALA A 15 -1.96 10.52 -15.61
CA ALA A 15 -2.53 11.40 -16.62
C ALA A 15 -1.66 11.62 -17.89
N SER A 16 -0.39 11.20 -17.91
CA SER A 16 0.52 11.48 -19.04
C SER A 16 0.70 10.31 -20.03
N ARG A 17 0.07 9.14 -19.83
CA ARG A 17 0.28 7.97 -20.72
C ARG A 17 -0.95 7.50 -21.50
N GLU A 18 -2.13 8.06 -21.26
CA GLU A 18 -3.38 7.58 -21.88
C GLU A 18 -3.56 7.95 -23.36
N ASN A 19 -2.78 8.86 -23.93
CA ASN A 19 -3.08 9.39 -25.27
C ASN A 19 -2.70 8.49 -26.48
N MET A 20 -2.10 7.30 -26.31
CA MET A 20 -1.66 6.47 -27.46
C MET A 20 -1.69 4.94 -27.27
N ALA A 21 -2.53 4.37 -26.39
CA ALA A 21 -2.54 2.91 -26.18
C ALA A 21 -3.83 2.25 -26.69
N ALA A 22 -3.68 1.35 -27.67
CA ALA A 22 -4.73 0.46 -28.17
C ALA A 22 -5.49 -0.27 -27.03
N PRO A 23 -6.79 -0.60 -27.19
CA PRO A 23 -7.66 -1.07 -26.09
C PRO A 23 -7.12 -2.28 -25.29
N GLY A 24 -6.38 -3.20 -25.93
CA GLY A 24 -5.75 -4.34 -25.24
C GLY A 24 -4.51 -4.00 -24.39
N LYS A 25 -3.87 -2.84 -24.60
CA LYS A 25 -2.76 -2.34 -23.76
C LYS A 25 -3.27 -1.57 -22.55
N ALA A 26 -4.43 -0.91 -22.67
CA ALA A 26 -5.07 -0.20 -21.56
C ALA A 26 -5.52 -1.17 -20.44
N GLN A 27 -6.10 -2.32 -20.80
CA GLN A 27 -6.51 -3.34 -19.80
C GLN A 27 -5.31 -3.93 -19.05
N LYS A 28 -4.22 -4.27 -19.74
CA LYS A 28 -2.98 -4.73 -19.07
C LYS A 28 -2.37 -3.65 -18.16
N ALA A 29 -2.53 -2.38 -18.50
CA ALA A 29 -2.06 -1.28 -17.67
C ALA A 29 -2.94 -1.11 -16.41
N GLN A 30 -4.25 -1.35 -16.49
CA GLN A 30 -5.14 -1.34 -15.33
C GLN A 30 -4.85 -2.47 -14.35
N ASP A 31 -4.69 -3.71 -14.82
CA ASP A 31 -4.36 -4.85 -13.94
C ASP A 31 -3.01 -4.64 -13.22
N GLN A 32 -2.03 -4.04 -13.90
CA GLN A 32 -0.75 -3.70 -13.31
C GLN A 32 -0.89 -2.58 -12.27
N LEU A 33 -1.69 -1.55 -12.58
CA LEU A 33 -1.96 -0.44 -11.68
C LEU A 33 -2.68 -0.90 -10.40
N GLU A 34 -3.61 -1.86 -10.51
CA GLU A 34 -4.30 -2.43 -9.36
C GLU A 34 -3.35 -3.20 -8.45
N LYS A 35 -2.43 -3.99 -9.02
CA LYS A 35 -1.39 -4.68 -8.26
C LYS A 35 -0.44 -3.71 -7.57
N ASP A 36 -0.04 -2.64 -8.26
CA ASP A 36 0.85 -1.62 -7.70
C ASP A 36 0.14 -0.84 -6.58
N ARG A 37 -1.15 -0.53 -6.75
CA ARG A 37 -2.00 0.07 -5.69
C ARG A 37 -2.13 -0.86 -4.48
N GLU A 38 -2.36 -2.15 -4.71
CA GLU A 38 -2.51 -3.12 -3.62
C GLU A 38 -1.20 -3.28 -2.85
N ARG A 39 -0.06 -3.38 -3.54
CA ARG A 39 1.28 -3.37 -2.91
C ARG A 39 1.50 -2.09 -2.10
N ALA A 40 1.23 -0.92 -2.67
CA ALA A 40 1.39 0.37 -1.97
C ALA A 40 0.50 0.46 -0.71
N ASN A 41 -0.74 -0.03 -0.77
CA ASN A 41 -1.64 -0.06 0.38
C ASN A 41 -1.12 -0.95 1.51
N ILE A 42 -0.53 -2.10 1.18
CA ILE A 42 0.04 -3.02 2.17
C ILE A 42 1.32 -2.43 2.77
N GLU A 43 2.18 -1.82 1.95
CA GLU A 43 3.40 -1.13 2.43
C GLU A 43 3.06 0.04 3.36
N LEU A 44 2.02 0.81 3.05
CA LEU A 44 1.53 1.90 3.91
C LEU A 44 1.05 1.35 5.25
N SER A 45 0.27 0.27 5.22
CA SER A 45 -0.23 -0.39 6.43
C SER A 45 0.91 -0.94 7.29
N ARG A 46 1.95 -1.50 6.67
CA ARG A 46 3.16 -1.96 7.35
C ARG A 46 3.89 -0.81 8.06
N LYS A 47 4.05 0.33 7.39
CA LYS A 47 4.66 1.54 8.00
C LYS A 47 3.84 2.05 9.19
N HIS A 48 2.51 2.03 9.09
CA HIS A 48 1.63 2.40 10.20
C HIS A 48 1.82 1.49 11.41
N ILE A 49 1.83 0.18 11.20
CA ILE A 49 2.03 -0.81 12.28
C ILE A 49 3.39 -0.66 12.94
N LEU A 50 4.45 -0.37 12.16
CA LEU A 50 5.79 -0.11 12.72
C LEU A 50 5.78 1.14 13.63
N ASN A 51 5.14 2.23 13.18
CA ASN A 51 5.01 3.44 13.99
C ASN A 51 4.13 3.21 15.25
N ASP A 52 3.09 2.38 15.14
CA ASP A 52 2.29 1.97 16.28
C ASP A 52 3.11 1.11 17.26
N LEU A 53 3.98 0.22 16.76
CA LEU A 53 4.87 -0.58 17.61
C LEU A 53 5.87 0.26 18.41
N GLU A 54 6.37 1.35 17.81
CA GLU A 54 7.27 2.31 18.46
C GLU A 54 6.58 3.04 19.61
N THR A 55 5.30 3.37 19.45
CA THR A 55 4.52 4.12 20.45
C THR A 55 3.74 3.22 21.41
N ALA A 56 3.51 1.95 21.04
CA ALA A 56 2.80 0.99 21.86
C ALA A 56 3.56 0.71 23.15
N THR A 57 2.88 0.84 24.27
CA THR A 57 3.40 0.50 25.60
C THR A 57 2.82 -0.81 26.12
N HIS A 58 1.64 -1.21 25.64
CA HIS A 58 0.94 -2.41 26.09
C HIS A 58 1.45 -3.69 25.40
N PRO A 59 1.85 -4.73 26.15
CA PRO A 59 2.44 -5.94 25.59
C PRO A 59 1.46 -6.75 24.73
N ASN A 60 0.17 -6.78 25.07
CA ASN A 60 -0.84 -7.44 24.25
C ASN A 60 -1.07 -6.71 22.92
N HIS A 61 -1.02 -5.38 22.94
CA HIS A 61 -1.17 -4.58 21.73
C HIS A 61 0.01 -4.78 20.78
N LYS A 62 1.25 -4.82 21.31
CA LYS A 62 2.45 -5.15 20.53
C LYS A 62 2.34 -6.50 19.83
N LYS A 63 1.92 -7.54 20.55
CA LYS A 63 1.73 -8.89 19.95
C LYS A 63 0.74 -8.88 18.79
N THR A 64 -0.36 -8.13 18.92
CA THR A 64 -1.34 -8.01 17.83
C THR A 64 -0.76 -7.28 16.63
N LEU A 65 0.01 -6.20 16.86
CA LEU A 65 0.68 -5.44 15.81
C LEU A 65 1.76 -6.28 15.10
N GLU A 66 2.55 -7.06 15.84
CA GLU A 66 3.54 -7.99 15.28
C GLU A 66 2.88 -9.08 14.41
N ALA A 67 1.77 -9.65 14.87
CA ALA A 67 1.01 -10.64 14.10
C ALA A 67 0.42 -10.03 12.82
N ALA A 68 -0.11 -8.80 12.91
CA ALA A 68 -0.62 -8.07 11.76
C ALA A 68 0.50 -7.74 10.76
N LEU A 69 1.69 -7.33 11.24
CA LEU A 69 2.86 -7.07 10.40
C LEU A 69 3.28 -8.34 9.63
N ALA A 70 3.38 -9.47 10.31
CA ALA A 70 3.71 -10.75 9.66
C ALA A 70 2.71 -11.13 8.56
N HIS A 71 1.41 -10.90 8.80
CA HIS A 71 0.37 -11.16 7.80
C HIS A 71 0.49 -10.23 6.58
N LEU A 72 0.81 -8.95 6.78
CA LEU A 72 1.05 -8.01 5.68
C LEU A 72 2.30 -8.36 4.88
N ASP A 73 3.38 -8.76 5.55
CA ASP A 73 4.62 -9.20 4.90
C ASP A 73 4.38 -10.45 4.04
N GLN A 74 3.62 -11.44 4.55
CA GLN A 74 3.21 -12.61 3.76
C GLN A 74 2.40 -12.21 2.51
N LYS A 75 1.48 -11.25 2.65
CA LYS A 75 0.69 -10.77 1.52
C LYS A 75 1.57 -10.06 0.47
N LEU A 76 2.58 -9.30 0.90
CA LEU A 76 3.57 -8.70 0.00
C LEU A 76 4.40 -9.74 -0.75
N GLU A 77 4.80 -10.82 -0.08
CA GLU A 77 5.52 -11.93 -0.71
C GLU A 77 4.66 -12.65 -1.76
N GLN A 78 3.37 -12.84 -1.49
CA GLN A 78 2.43 -13.43 -2.44
C GLN A 78 2.14 -12.53 -3.65
N LEU A 79 2.22 -11.21 -3.46
CA LEU A 79 2.04 -10.23 -4.52
C LEU A 79 3.27 -10.04 -5.38
N LYS A 80 4.43 -10.61 -5.02
CA LYS A 80 5.73 -10.43 -5.70
C LYS A 80 5.76 -11.14 -7.06
#